data_AF-A0AAD6T2I6-F1
#
_entry.id   AF-A0AAD6T2I6-F1
#
_cell.length_a   1.000
_cell.length_b   1.000
_cell.length_c   1.000
_cell.angle_alpha   90.00
_cell.angle_beta   90.00
_cell.angle_gamma   90.00
#
_symmetry.space_group_name_H-M   'P 1'
#
loop_
_entity.id
_entity.type
_entity.pdbx_description
1 polymer ?
#
loop_
_entity_poly.entity_id
_entity_poly.type
_entity_poly.pdbx_seq_one_letter_code
_entity_poly.pdbx_strand_id
1 'polypeptide(L)'
;MKFSIAAILATSILHPVALAALTVTDVVNNVGIVTSVSGNINNVLSSLSTSTNGPNAVSMSKTLVGQFTVIVNDLGAYTTAMQATPPFTAKADCDAIVEALSSFVQVHQALLATVIGKHSIFAQFGATAPVAAILRSLEATIDSFAFAMINLIPCGAGSVTDDKNGLDTAVGNSITLYTQLCIPSPLYPTIMPVCVVL
;
A
#
# COMPACT_ATOMS: atom_id res chain seq x y z
N MET A 1 -13.26 7.65 -27.27
CA MET A 1 -12.03 8.22 -26.66
C MET A 1 -11.06 7.08 -26.42
N LYS A 2 -9.83 7.15 -26.94
CA LYS A 2 -8.77 6.17 -26.64
C LYS A 2 -8.30 6.43 -25.21
N PHE A 3 -8.66 5.57 -24.26
CA PHE A 3 -8.12 5.60 -22.91
C PHE A 3 -6.65 5.15 -22.96
N SER A 4 -5.74 6.10 -23.15
CA SER A 4 -4.32 5.87 -22.93
C SER A 4 -4.06 6.12 -21.46
N ILE A 5 -3.96 5.04 -20.68
CA ILE A 5 -3.57 5.11 -19.27
C ILE A 5 -2.06 5.39 -19.28
N ALA A 6 -1.68 6.67 -19.17
CA ALA A 6 -0.30 7.02 -18.89
C ALA A 6 -0.01 6.59 -17.44
N ALA A 7 0.71 5.48 -17.27
CA ALA A 7 1.14 5.03 -15.96
C ALA A 7 2.17 6.04 -15.43
N ILE A 8 1.78 6.82 -14.42
CA ILE A 8 2.73 7.57 -13.60
C ILE A 8 3.46 6.52 -12.75
N LEU A 9 4.71 6.25 -13.08
CA LEU A 9 5.58 5.44 -12.24
C LEU A 9 5.99 6.31 -11.06
N ALA A 10 5.49 6.01 -9.85
CA ALA A 10 6.08 6.60 -8.66
C ALA A 10 7.47 5.97 -8.49
N THR A 11 8.51 6.81 -8.55
CA THR A 11 9.89 6.42 -8.27
C THR A 11 10.24 6.86 -6.86
N SER A 12 10.66 5.93 -6.01
CA SER A 12 11.23 6.29 -4.72
C SER A 12 12.68 6.76 -4.92
N ILE A 13 13.03 7.86 -4.27
CA ILE A 13 14.40 8.35 -4.23
C ILE A 13 15.00 7.76 -2.96
N LEU A 14 15.54 6.55 -3.07
CA LEU A 14 16.35 5.97 -1.99
C LEU A 14 17.59 6.85 -1.81
N HIS A 15 17.54 7.74 -0.82
CA HIS A 15 18.75 8.33 -0.29
C HIS A 15 19.57 7.18 0.32
N PRO A 16 20.88 7.09 0.06
CA PRO A 16 21.69 6.08 0.70
C PRO A 16 21.57 6.26 2.21
N VAL A 17 20.88 5.33 2.87
CA VAL A 17 20.87 5.24 4.32
C VAL A 17 22.29 4.79 4.69
N ALA A 18 23.18 5.76 4.91
CA ALA A 18 24.40 5.48 5.66
C ALA A 18 24.00 4.89 7.01
N LEU A 19 24.85 4.09 7.66
CA LEU A 19 24.65 3.56 9.03
C LEU A 19 24.53 4.66 10.13
N ALA A 20 24.21 5.90 9.75
CA ALA A 20 23.85 6.97 10.64
C ALA A 20 22.43 6.75 11.18
N ALA A 21 22.26 7.09 12.46
CA ALA A 21 20.96 7.19 13.07
C ALA A 21 20.09 8.20 12.29
N LEU A 22 18.83 7.82 12.03
CA LEU A 22 17.85 8.72 11.42
C LEU A 22 17.58 9.91 12.35
N THR A 23 17.29 11.06 11.76
CA THR A 23 16.65 12.16 12.47
C THR A 23 15.13 12.04 12.40
N VAL A 24 14.41 12.76 13.26
CA VAL A 24 12.95 12.87 13.22
C VAL A 24 12.46 13.33 11.85
N THR A 25 13.18 14.29 11.25
CA THR A 25 12.87 14.80 9.91
C THR A 25 13.05 13.72 8.83
N ASP A 26 14.07 12.87 8.95
CA ASP A 26 14.26 11.75 8.01
C ASP A 26 13.10 10.76 8.09
N VAL A 27 12.65 10.42 9.30
CA VAL A 27 11.51 9.51 9.49
C VAL A 27 10.24 10.09 8.89
N VAL A 28 9.92 11.35 9.21
CA VAL A 28 8.74 12.05 8.67
C VAL A 28 8.79 12.11 7.14
N ASN A 29 9.94 12.45 6.57
CA ASN A 29 10.12 12.50 5.11
C ASN A 29 9.96 11.13 4.45
N ASN A 30 10.55 10.09 5.03
CA ASN A 30 10.46 8.72 4.53
C ASN A 30 8.99 8.24 4.51
N VAL A 31 8.24 8.49 5.58
CA VAL A 31 6.79 8.20 5.64
C VAL A 31 6.02 9.04 4.61
N GLY A 32 6.38 10.32 4.44
CA GLY A 32 5.80 11.20 3.44
C GLY A 32 6.02 10.72 2.00
N ILE A 33 7.19 10.14 1.68
CA ILE A 33 7.48 9.54 0.37
C ILE A 33 6.50 8.39 0.08
N VAL A 34 6.35 7.44 1.02
CA VAL A 34 5.44 6.30 0.84
C VAL A 34 3.97 6.74 0.77
N THR A 35 3.62 7.80 1.51
CA THR A 35 2.30 8.45 1.43
C THR A 35 2.03 8.98 0.03
N SER A 36 3.00 9.70 -0.55
CA SER A 36 2.91 10.23 -1.91
C SER A 36 2.80 9.11 -2.96
N VAL A 37 3.62 8.06 -2.84
CA VAL A 37 3.53 6.87 -3.70
C VAL A 37 2.11 6.26 -3.61
N SER A 38 1.59 6.07 -2.40
CA SER A 38 0.24 5.52 -2.18
C SER A 38 -0.85 6.39 -2.81
N GLY A 39 -0.77 7.71 -2.66
CA GLY A 39 -1.70 8.66 -3.29
C GLY A 39 -1.64 8.63 -4.81
N ASN A 40 -0.43 8.52 -5.39
CA ASN A 40 -0.25 8.42 -6.84
C ASN A 40 -0.82 7.12 -7.41
N ILE A 41 -0.61 5.98 -6.73
CA ILE A 41 -1.23 4.71 -7.11
C ILE A 41 -2.76 4.86 -7.08
N ASN A 42 -3.30 5.49 -6.03
CA ASN A 42 -4.74 5.68 -5.90
C ASN A 42 -5.33 6.49 -7.08
N ASN A 43 -4.64 7.55 -7.49
CA ASN A 43 -5.02 8.37 -8.65
C ASN A 43 -5.01 7.56 -9.96
N VAL A 44 -3.95 6.79 -10.19
CA VAL A 44 -3.82 5.94 -11.39
C VAL A 44 -4.92 4.86 -11.40
N LEU A 45 -5.12 4.18 -10.28
CA LEU A 45 -6.07 3.08 -10.17
C LEU A 45 -7.52 3.56 -10.25
N SER A 46 -7.82 4.77 -9.76
CA SER A 46 -9.16 5.36 -9.83
C SER A 46 -9.68 5.54 -11.26
N SER A 47 -8.78 5.71 -12.23
CA SER A 47 -9.12 5.80 -13.66
C SER A 47 -9.64 4.49 -14.27
N LEU A 48 -9.38 3.35 -13.62
CA LEU A 48 -9.81 2.05 -14.09
C LEU A 48 -11.33 1.90 -13.92
N SER A 49 -12.03 1.60 -15.02
CA SER A 49 -13.49 1.42 -15.02
C SER A 49 -13.89 0.07 -15.58
N THR A 50 -15.18 -0.28 -15.43
CA THR A 50 -15.75 -1.53 -15.95
C THR A 50 -15.77 -1.60 -17.48
N SER A 51 -15.58 -0.49 -18.19
CA SER A 51 -15.39 -0.48 -19.65
C SER A 51 -13.96 -0.77 -20.10
N THR A 52 -13.05 -1.06 -19.17
CA THR A 52 -11.65 -1.37 -19.50
C THR A 52 -11.55 -2.73 -20.18
N ASN A 53 -10.79 -2.80 -21.28
CA ASN A 53 -10.52 -4.05 -21.97
C ASN A 53 -9.51 -4.94 -21.22
N GLY A 54 -9.48 -6.23 -21.55
CA GLY A 54 -8.62 -7.22 -20.88
C GLY A 54 -7.14 -6.84 -20.85
N PRO A 55 -6.50 -6.53 -21.99
CA PRO A 55 -5.09 -6.13 -22.01
C PRO A 55 -4.76 -4.95 -21.09
N ASN A 56 -5.62 -3.94 -21.05
CA ASN A 56 -5.43 -2.78 -20.17
C ASN A 56 -5.62 -3.13 -18.69
N ALA A 57 -6.58 -3.99 -18.35
CA ALA A 57 -6.78 -4.45 -16.97
C ALA A 57 -5.57 -5.26 -16.47
N VAL A 58 -5.02 -6.14 -17.32
CA VAL A 58 -3.81 -6.92 -17.00
C VAL A 58 -2.57 -6.02 -16.92
N SER A 59 -2.45 -5.01 -17.80
CA SER A 59 -1.37 -4.03 -17.69
C SER A 59 -1.47 -3.24 -16.38
N MET A 60 -2.68 -2.83 -16.00
CA MET A 60 -2.91 -2.10 -14.76
C MET A 60 -2.61 -2.96 -13.53
N SER A 61 -2.94 -4.26 -13.53
CA SER A 61 -2.59 -5.12 -12.41
C SER A 61 -1.07 -5.27 -12.25
N LYS A 62 -0.32 -5.35 -13.37
CA LYS A 62 1.15 -5.35 -13.33
C LYS A 62 1.70 -4.03 -12.79
N THR A 63 1.14 -2.90 -13.21
CA THR A 63 1.51 -1.58 -12.67
C THR A 63 1.24 -1.52 -11.17
N LEU A 64 0.05 -1.93 -10.72
CA LEU A 64 -0.32 -1.97 -9.31
C LEU A 64 0.66 -2.83 -8.49
N VAL A 65 0.97 -4.04 -8.97
CA VAL A 65 1.95 -4.93 -8.33
C VAL A 65 3.32 -4.28 -8.27
N GLY A 66 3.81 -3.73 -9.39
CA GLY A 66 5.11 -3.05 -9.43
C GLY A 66 5.20 -1.88 -8.46
N GLN A 67 4.12 -1.11 -8.31
CA GLN A 67 4.09 0.05 -7.41
C GLN A 67 3.98 -0.37 -5.93
N PHE A 68 3.23 -1.42 -5.60
CA PHE A 68 3.26 -1.99 -4.25
C PHE A 68 4.63 -2.62 -3.92
N THR A 69 5.33 -3.20 -4.90
CA THR A 69 6.72 -3.66 -4.69
C THR A 69 7.64 -2.50 -4.31
N VAL A 70 7.47 -1.32 -4.89
CA VAL A 70 8.22 -0.11 -4.47
C VAL A 70 7.92 0.22 -3.01
N ILE A 71 6.65 0.27 -2.61
CA ILE A 71 6.25 0.53 -1.21
C ILE A 71 6.88 -0.51 -0.27
N VAL A 72 6.79 -1.80 -0.60
CA VAL A 72 7.37 -2.89 0.20
C VAL A 72 8.87 -2.71 0.38
N ASN A 73 9.59 -2.38 -0.70
CA ASN A 73 11.03 -2.19 -0.63
C ASN A 73 11.42 -0.94 0.19
N ASP A 74 10.70 0.17 0.01
CA ASP A 74 10.96 1.41 0.74
C ASP A 74 10.72 1.22 2.25
N LEU A 75 9.56 0.65 2.62
CA LEU A 75 9.25 0.35 4.02
C LEU A 75 10.26 -0.65 4.61
N GLY A 76 10.70 -1.65 3.84
CA GLY A 76 11.75 -2.57 4.26
C GLY A 76 13.08 -1.86 4.55
N ALA A 77 13.53 -0.98 3.65
CA ALA A 77 14.75 -0.19 3.85
C ALA A 77 14.63 0.75 5.06
N TYR A 78 13.49 1.42 5.22
CA TYR A 78 13.22 2.28 6.36
C TYR A 78 13.17 1.50 7.68
N THR A 79 12.58 0.30 7.67
CA THR A 79 12.57 -0.60 8.83
C THR A 79 13.99 -0.90 9.31
N THR A 80 14.90 -1.27 8.39
CA THR A 80 16.32 -1.51 8.73
C THR A 80 16.98 -0.25 9.29
N ALA A 81 16.71 0.92 8.70
CA ALA A 81 17.26 2.20 9.16
C ALA A 81 16.78 2.57 10.58
N MET A 82 15.48 2.39 10.86
CA MET A 82 14.88 2.64 12.17
C MET A 82 15.49 1.74 13.25
N GLN A 83 15.75 0.46 12.94
CA GLN A 83 16.38 -0.47 13.88
C GLN A 83 17.82 -0.09 14.24
N ALA A 84 18.52 0.63 13.37
CA ALA A 84 19.85 1.18 13.65
C ALA A 84 19.81 2.54 14.37
N THR A 85 18.62 3.11 14.58
CA THR A 85 18.42 4.45 15.16
C THR A 85 18.03 4.33 16.63
N PRO A 86 18.69 5.05 17.55
CA PRO A 86 18.26 5.11 18.95
C PRO A 86 16.83 5.66 19.09
N PRO A 87 16.05 5.22 20.08
CA PRO A 87 14.68 5.69 20.26
C PRO A 87 14.59 7.20 20.51
N PHE A 88 13.62 7.85 19.86
CA PHE A 88 13.22 9.21 20.19
C PHE A 88 12.33 9.20 21.44
N THR A 89 12.69 10.03 22.41
CA THR A 89 12.01 10.10 23.72
C THR A 89 11.34 11.44 23.98
N ALA A 90 11.69 12.47 23.21
CA ALA A 90 11.02 13.76 23.29
C ALA A 90 9.60 13.65 22.73
N LYS A 91 8.63 14.13 23.51
CA LYS A 91 7.21 14.05 23.15
C LYS A 91 6.89 14.72 21.81
N ALA A 92 7.49 15.89 21.55
CA ALA A 92 7.29 16.61 20.30
C ALA A 92 7.75 15.82 19.07
N ASP A 93 8.84 15.06 19.19
CA ASP A 93 9.37 14.21 18.12
C ASP A 93 8.43 13.03 17.84
N CYS A 94 7.95 12.38 18.91
CA CYS A 94 6.93 11.34 18.83
C CYS A 94 5.66 11.84 18.15
N ASP A 95 5.16 13.01 18.54
CA ASP A 95 3.92 13.57 17.98
C ASP A 95 4.07 13.88 16.48
N ALA A 96 5.20 14.44 16.05
CA ALA A 96 5.47 14.72 14.64
C ALA A 96 5.52 13.45 13.78
N ILE A 97 6.13 12.38 14.30
CA ILE A 97 6.21 11.08 13.59
C ILE A 97 4.85 10.41 13.55
N VAL A 98 4.09 10.44 14.66
CA VAL A 98 2.73 9.88 14.72
C VAL A 98 1.81 10.61 13.74
N GLU A 99 1.85 11.95 13.68
CA GLU A 99 1.04 12.71 12.72
C GLU A 99 1.33 12.32 11.27
N ALA A 100 2.62 12.18 10.91
CA ALA A 100 3.02 11.72 9.58
C ALA A 100 2.52 10.29 9.31
N LEU A 101 2.61 9.39 10.29
CA LEU A 101 2.14 8.01 10.18
C LEU A 101 0.62 7.94 10.01
N SER A 102 -0.14 8.69 10.79
CA SER A 102 -1.59 8.71 10.68
C SER A 102 -2.06 9.26 9.32
N SER A 103 -1.36 10.26 8.76
CA SER A 103 -1.61 10.73 7.39
C SER A 103 -1.31 9.64 6.35
N PHE A 104 -0.20 8.91 6.51
CA PHE A 104 0.11 7.76 5.66
C PHE A 104 -1.01 6.71 5.71
N VAL A 105 -1.45 6.34 6.91
CA VAL A 105 -2.49 5.33 7.14
C VAL A 105 -3.77 5.71 6.42
N GLN A 106 -4.23 6.97 6.56
CA GLN A 106 -5.45 7.44 5.89
C GLN A 106 -5.36 7.34 4.36
N VAL A 107 -4.24 7.80 3.77
CA VAL A 107 -4.02 7.73 2.32
C VAL A 107 -3.92 6.28 1.85
N HIS A 108 -3.24 5.42 2.61
CA HIS A 108 -3.06 4.02 2.25
C HIS A 108 -4.35 3.20 2.39
N GLN A 109 -5.19 3.49 3.39
CA GLN A 109 -6.54 2.93 3.51
C GLN A 109 -7.44 3.35 2.34
N ALA A 110 -7.36 4.61 1.90
CA ALA A 110 -8.09 5.07 0.72
C ALA A 110 -7.63 4.32 -0.55
N LEU A 111 -6.31 4.09 -0.70
CA LEU A 111 -5.78 3.25 -1.76
C LEU A 111 -6.35 1.82 -1.70
N LEU A 112 -6.32 1.17 -0.54
CA LEU A 112 -6.84 -0.20 -0.37
C LEU A 112 -8.34 -0.29 -0.64
N ALA A 113 -9.12 0.71 -0.24
CA ALA A 113 -10.53 0.81 -0.60
C ALA A 113 -10.74 0.90 -2.12
N THR A 114 -9.90 1.66 -2.83
CA THR A 114 -9.91 1.71 -4.30
C THR A 114 -9.53 0.36 -4.90
N VAL A 115 -8.49 -0.30 -4.37
CA VAL A 115 -8.07 -1.65 -4.80
C VAL A 115 -9.24 -2.63 -4.67
N ILE A 116 -9.89 -2.68 -3.51
CA ILE A 116 -11.12 -3.46 -3.28
C ILE A 116 -12.18 -3.13 -4.34
N GLY A 117 -12.44 -1.85 -4.61
CA GLY A 117 -13.41 -1.41 -5.60
C GLY A 117 -13.09 -1.82 -7.05
N LYS A 118 -11.82 -2.12 -7.36
CA LYS A 118 -11.40 -2.60 -8.69
C LYS A 118 -11.31 -4.12 -8.81
N HIS A 119 -11.59 -4.87 -7.74
CA HIS A 119 -11.48 -6.32 -7.72
C HIS A 119 -12.20 -7.00 -8.90
N SER A 120 -13.45 -6.62 -9.16
CA SER A 120 -14.28 -7.22 -10.21
C SER A 120 -13.69 -7.08 -11.62
N ILE A 121 -13.01 -5.97 -11.90
CA ILE A 121 -12.33 -5.73 -13.18
C ILE A 121 -11.17 -6.71 -13.30
N PHE A 122 -10.35 -6.86 -12.25
CA PHE A 122 -9.23 -7.81 -12.28
C PHE A 122 -9.71 -9.27 -12.30
N ALA A 123 -10.77 -9.60 -11.56
CA ALA A 123 -11.38 -10.92 -11.55
C ALA A 123 -11.90 -11.33 -12.94
N GLN A 124 -12.56 -10.41 -13.65
CA GLN A 124 -13.04 -10.64 -15.01
C GLN A 124 -11.93 -11.06 -15.98
N PHE A 125 -10.71 -10.58 -15.76
CA PHE A 125 -9.57 -10.82 -16.66
C PHE A 125 -8.48 -11.70 -16.04
N GLY A 126 -8.77 -12.45 -14.97
CA GLY A 126 -7.84 -13.41 -14.36
C GLY A 126 -6.60 -12.77 -13.74
N ALA A 127 -6.70 -11.53 -13.27
CA ALA A 127 -5.58 -10.72 -12.79
C ALA A 127 -5.52 -10.57 -11.25
N THR A 128 -6.30 -11.34 -10.49
CA THR A 128 -6.39 -11.22 -9.02
C THR A 128 -5.23 -11.85 -8.27
N ALA A 129 -4.74 -13.02 -8.70
CA ALA A 129 -3.67 -13.76 -8.03
C ALA A 129 -2.38 -12.96 -7.78
N PRO A 130 -1.80 -12.24 -8.77
CA PRO A 130 -0.59 -11.45 -8.52
C PRO A 130 -0.84 -10.26 -7.58
N VAL A 131 -2.06 -9.71 -7.58
CA VAL A 131 -2.45 -8.64 -6.63
C VAL A 131 -2.57 -9.21 -5.21
N ALA A 132 -3.18 -10.39 -5.05
CA ALA A 132 -3.23 -11.07 -3.74
C ALA A 132 -1.82 -11.38 -3.20
N ALA A 133 -0.89 -11.78 -4.07
CA ALA A 133 0.49 -12.07 -3.67
C ALA A 133 1.19 -10.83 -3.11
N ILE A 134 1.12 -9.69 -3.82
CA ILE A 134 1.78 -8.47 -3.36
C ILE A 134 1.11 -7.87 -2.11
N LEU A 135 -0.21 -8.02 -1.94
CA LEU A 135 -0.91 -7.58 -0.74
C LEU A 135 -0.45 -8.35 0.51
N ARG A 136 -0.15 -9.66 0.39
CA ARG A 136 0.45 -10.43 1.50
C ARG A 136 1.86 -9.96 1.84
N SER A 137 2.68 -9.65 0.83
CA SER A 137 4.00 -9.07 1.06
C SER A 137 3.90 -7.71 1.76
N LEU A 138 2.93 -6.89 1.34
CA LEU A 138 2.64 -5.60 1.95
C LEU A 138 2.23 -5.73 3.43
N GLU A 139 1.33 -6.65 3.76
CA GLU A 139 0.90 -6.95 5.15
C GLU A 139 2.12 -7.24 6.05
N ALA A 140 2.95 -8.21 5.66
CA ALA A 140 4.12 -8.61 6.44
C ALA A 140 5.15 -7.47 6.60
N THR A 141 5.28 -6.61 5.58
CA THR A 141 6.17 -5.44 5.66
C THR A 141 5.58 -4.35 6.54
N ILE A 142 4.27 -4.08 6.49
CA ILE A 142 3.60 -3.12 7.38
C ILE A 142 3.74 -3.56 8.84
N ASP A 143 3.59 -4.86 9.12
CA ASP A 143 3.80 -5.43 10.46
C ASP A 143 5.21 -5.13 10.98
N SER A 144 6.21 -5.45 10.17
CA SER A 144 7.62 -5.24 10.52
C SER A 144 7.95 -3.76 10.71
N PHE A 145 7.42 -2.91 9.83
CA PHE A 145 7.58 -1.46 9.88
C PHE A 145 6.93 -0.88 11.15
N ALA A 146 5.71 -1.30 11.49
CA ALA A 146 5.01 -0.84 12.69
C ALA A 146 5.76 -1.24 13.97
N PHE A 147 6.29 -2.46 14.06
CA PHE A 147 7.10 -2.85 15.21
C PHE A 147 8.40 -2.05 15.32
N ALA A 148 9.07 -1.79 14.21
CA ALA A 148 10.26 -0.92 14.23
C ALA A 148 9.91 0.51 14.64
N MET A 149 8.76 1.03 14.19
CA MET A 149 8.26 2.35 14.58
C MET A 149 7.93 2.42 16.08
N ILE A 150 7.26 1.41 16.64
CA ILE A 150 6.97 1.33 18.09
C ILE A 150 8.26 1.40 18.92
N ASN A 151 9.31 0.70 18.47
CA ASN A 151 10.61 0.72 19.15
C ASN A 151 11.32 2.07 18.99
N LEU A 152 11.16 2.72 17.84
CA LEU A 152 11.78 4.01 17.54
C LEU A 152 11.12 5.16 18.31
N ILE A 153 9.80 5.12 18.49
CA ILE A 153 9.04 6.14 19.21
C ILE A 153 8.19 5.54 20.35
N PRO A 154 8.81 5.08 21.46
CA PRO A 154 8.08 4.45 22.56
C PRO A 154 6.98 5.35 23.16
N CYS A 155 7.16 6.67 23.13
CA CYS A 155 6.12 7.62 23.57
C CYS A 155 4.87 7.67 22.68
N GLY A 156 4.96 7.22 21.41
CA GLY A 156 3.86 7.14 20.45
C GLY A 156 3.33 5.72 20.22
N ALA A 157 3.83 4.71 20.95
CA ALA A 157 3.55 3.30 20.70
C ALA A 157 2.05 2.95 20.61
N GLY A 158 1.21 3.58 21.45
CA GLY A 158 -0.25 3.37 21.42
C GLY A 158 -0.85 3.80 20.09
N SER A 159 -0.55 5.02 19.63
CA SER A 159 -1.03 5.54 18.35
C SER A 159 -0.53 4.73 17.16
N VAL A 160 0.76 4.34 17.17
CA VAL A 160 1.32 3.46 16.12
C VAL A 160 0.60 2.11 16.08
N THR A 161 0.23 1.56 17.24
CA THR A 161 -0.53 0.30 17.32
C THR A 161 -1.94 0.45 16.75
N ASP A 162 -2.63 1.55 17.07
CA ASP A 162 -3.96 1.82 16.54
C ASP A 162 -3.93 2.00 15.00
N ASP A 163 -2.96 2.77 14.51
CA ASP A 163 -2.72 2.99 13.08
C ASP A 163 -2.40 1.66 12.35
N LYS A 164 -1.57 0.81 12.95
CA LYS A 164 -1.28 -0.54 12.45
C LYS A 164 -2.56 -1.38 12.36
N ASN A 165 -3.34 -1.47 13.44
CA ASN A 165 -4.57 -2.28 13.45
C ASN A 165 -5.57 -1.83 12.37
N GLY A 166 -5.65 -0.52 12.12
CA GLY A 166 -6.43 0.04 11.03
C GLY A 166 -5.94 -0.39 9.65
N LEU A 167 -4.62 -0.43 9.44
CA LEU A 167 -4.03 -0.93 8.19
C LEU A 167 -4.20 -2.44 8.02
N ASP A 168 -3.96 -3.24 9.06
CA ASP A 168 -4.12 -4.70 9.04
C ASP A 168 -5.53 -5.07 8.60
N THR A 169 -6.54 -4.39 9.15
CA THR A 169 -7.93 -4.62 8.77
C THR A 169 -8.17 -4.33 7.28
N ALA A 170 -7.65 -3.22 6.77
CA ALA A 170 -7.83 -2.82 5.38
C ALA A 170 -7.08 -3.76 4.39
N VAL A 171 -5.85 -4.14 4.74
CA VAL A 171 -5.02 -5.06 3.93
C VAL A 171 -5.61 -6.47 3.97
N GLY A 172 -6.00 -6.95 5.16
CA GLY A 172 -6.65 -8.25 5.35
C GLY A 172 -7.93 -8.39 4.52
N ASN A 173 -8.80 -7.38 4.56
CA ASN A 173 -10.00 -7.34 3.72
C ASN A 173 -9.67 -7.41 2.22
N SER A 174 -8.61 -6.72 1.80
CA SER A 174 -8.13 -6.75 0.41
C SER A 174 -7.60 -8.13 0.03
N ILE A 175 -6.79 -8.77 0.89
CA ILE A 175 -6.25 -10.12 0.68
C ILE A 175 -7.38 -11.15 0.57
N THR A 176 -8.34 -11.11 1.50
CA THR A 176 -9.49 -12.02 1.51
C THR A 176 -10.26 -11.92 0.20
N LEU A 177 -10.54 -10.70 -0.26
CA LEU A 177 -11.27 -10.49 -1.51
C LEU A 177 -10.49 -11.01 -2.72
N TYR A 178 -9.22 -10.64 -2.85
CA TYR A 178 -8.39 -11.00 -4.01
C TYR A 178 -7.96 -12.47 -4.06
N THR A 179 -8.15 -13.22 -2.97
CA THR A 179 -7.89 -14.66 -2.90
C THR A 179 -9.09 -15.50 -3.33
N GLN A 180 -10.27 -14.88 -3.52
CA GLN A 180 -11.47 -15.60 -3.97
C GLN A 180 -11.26 -16.24 -5.35
N LEU A 181 -11.88 -17.39 -5.54
CA LEU A 181 -12.00 -17.99 -6.87
C LEU A 181 -13.16 -17.32 -7.61
N CYS A 182 -12.86 -16.66 -8.72
CA CYS A 182 -13.86 -15.94 -9.52
C CYS A 182 -14.07 -16.60 -10.88
N ILE A 183 -15.33 -16.73 -11.27
CA ILE A 183 -15.75 -17.13 -12.62
C ILE A 183 -16.05 -15.85 -13.41
N PRO A 184 -15.30 -15.56 -14.50
CA PRO A 184 -15.58 -14.42 -15.36
C PRO A 184 -17.00 -14.46 -15.94
N SER A 185 -17.59 -13.29 -16.13
CA SER A 185 -18.94 -13.16 -16.69
C SER A 185 -18.88 -13.00 -18.21
N PRO A 186 -19.70 -13.73 -18.98
CA PRO A 186 -19.85 -13.50 -20.43
C PRO A 186 -20.64 -12.21 -20.74
N LEU A 187 -21.34 -11.65 -19.76
CA LEU A 187 -22.16 -10.44 -19.88
C LEU A 187 -21.55 -9.25 -19.13
N TYR A 188 -20.25 -9.26 -18.92
CA TYR A 188 -19.54 -8.16 -18.28
C TYR A 188 -19.59 -6.89 -19.14
N PRO A 189 -19.87 -5.70 -18.58
CA PRO A 189 -19.99 -5.38 -17.15
C PRO A 189 -21.41 -5.43 -16.56
N THR A 190 -22.43 -5.83 -17.33
CA THR A 190 -23.83 -5.90 -16.87
C THR A 190 -24.01 -6.94 -15.77
N ILE A 191 -23.33 -8.07 -15.89
CA ILE A 191 -23.24 -9.09 -14.84
C ILE A 191 -21.79 -9.18 -14.41
N MET A 192 -21.54 -9.00 -13.11
CA MET A 192 -20.20 -9.06 -12.52
C MET A 192 -19.71 -10.52 -12.40
N PRO A 193 -18.38 -10.75 -12.33
CA PRO A 193 -17.86 -12.07 -12.02
C PRO A 193 -18.44 -12.61 -10.71
N VAL A 194 -18.72 -13.91 -10.66
CA VAL A 194 -19.16 -14.58 -9.43
C VAL A 194 -17.94 -15.11 -8.71
N CYS A 195 -17.74 -14.69 -7.46
CA CYS A 195 -16.58 -15.05 -6.66
C CYS A 195 -17.02 -15.82 -5.41
N VAL A 196 -16.25 -16.86 -5.06
CA VAL A 196 -16.46 -17.67 -3.86
C VAL A 196 -15.19 -17.72 -3.02
N VAL A 197 -15.39 -17.71 -1.70
CA VAL A 197 -14.31 -17.97 -0.75
C VAL A 197 -14.03 -19.48 -0.79
N LEU A 198 -12.76 -19.84 -0.92
CA LEU A 198 -12.30 -21.23 -0.83
C LEU A 198 -12.19 -21.69 0.62
#